data_AF-A0A1D6ELY9-F1
#
_entry.id   AF-A0A1D6ELY9-F1
#
_cell.length_a   1.000
_cell.length_b   1.000
_cell.length_c   1.000
_cell.angle_alpha   90.00
_cell.angle_beta   90.00
_cell.angle_gamma   90.00
#
_symmetry.space_group_name_H-M   'P 1'
#
loop_
_entity.id
_entity.type
_entity.pdbx_description
1 polymer ?
#
loop_
_entity_poly.entity_id
_entity_poly.type
_entity_poly.pdbx_seq_one_letter_code
_entity_poly.pdbx_strand_id
1 'polypeptide(L)'
;MIDSPRTHVDKRRSARGCDHGQGQQVGEEEQGEVLKDIAIAKGSGTTVAVRAKAVGAIKLMMSFDFIFIMHVMKELMGVTDLLCKKLQHKSQDIVNAMDDVATTKRLIQNLRDHGWDRLINDVTVFCNKHEIIIPNMTEVYADYIRSRAGNEITIEHH
;
A
#
# COMPACT_ATOMS: atom_id res chain seq x y z
N MET A 1 -23.91 -71.06 13.67
CA MET A 1 -24.95 -70.34 12.90
C MET A 1 -24.72 -68.85 13.10
N ILE A 2 -24.01 -68.20 12.18
CA ILE A 2 -24.11 -66.74 12.05
C ILE A 2 -24.26 -66.48 10.56
N ASP A 3 -25.43 -65.97 10.23
CA ASP A 3 -25.92 -65.65 8.90
C ASP A 3 -25.23 -64.36 8.40
N SER A 4 -24.94 -64.30 7.10
CA SER A 4 -24.51 -63.07 6.42
C SER A 4 -25.74 -62.24 6.04
N PRO A 5 -25.64 -60.93 5.75
CA PRO A 5 -25.41 -60.57 4.34
C PRO A 5 -24.65 -59.26 4.08
N ARG A 6 -24.00 -59.25 2.91
CA ARG A 6 -23.45 -58.09 2.20
C ARG A 6 -24.53 -57.05 1.85
N THR A 7 -24.21 -55.77 2.00
CA THR A 7 -24.80 -54.65 1.24
C THR A 7 -23.68 -53.67 0.87
N HIS A 8 -23.21 -53.73 -0.38
CA HIS A 8 -23.50 -52.75 -1.45
C HIS A 8 -22.92 -51.34 -1.17
N VAL A 9 -21.66 -51.14 -1.52
CA VAL A 9 -21.04 -49.80 -1.62
C VAL A 9 -21.61 -49.13 -2.86
N ASP A 10 -22.63 -48.29 -2.67
CA ASP A 10 -23.26 -47.54 -3.76
C ASP A 10 -22.40 -46.31 -4.11
N LYS A 11 -22.01 -46.26 -5.38
CA LYS A 11 -21.02 -45.34 -5.95
C LYS A 11 -21.76 -44.13 -6.52
N ARG A 12 -22.24 -43.22 -5.66
CA ARG A 12 -22.78 -41.92 -6.12
C ARG A 12 -21.71 -40.83 -6.09
N ARG A 13 -21.14 -40.67 -7.27
CA ARG A 13 -20.44 -39.48 -7.78
C ARG A 13 -21.25 -38.21 -7.45
N SER A 14 -20.75 -37.36 -6.58
CA SER A 14 -21.21 -35.97 -6.44
C SER A 14 -20.02 -35.06 -6.70
N ALA A 15 -19.88 -34.70 -7.98
CA ALA A 15 -18.99 -33.64 -8.42
C ALA A 15 -19.58 -32.32 -7.93
N ARG A 16 -19.13 -31.83 -6.78
CA ARG A 16 -19.23 -30.42 -6.45
C ARG A 16 -18.05 -29.73 -7.10
N GLY A 17 -18.29 -29.18 -8.29
CA GLY A 17 -17.43 -28.14 -8.84
C GLY A 17 -17.48 -26.96 -7.89
N CYS A 18 -16.37 -26.71 -7.18
CA CYS A 18 -16.10 -25.41 -6.59
C CYS A 18 -15.73 -24.49 -7.75
N ASP A 19 -16.76 -23.87 -8.31
CA ASP A 19 -16.62 -22.73 -9.21
C ASP A 19 -15.75 -21.69 -8.51
N HIS A 20 -14.54 -21.51 -9.03
CA HIS A 20 -13.66 -20.40 -8.66
C HIS A 20 -14.28 -19.14 -9.26
N GLY A 21 -15.33 -18.65 -8.58
CA GLY A 21 -15.88 -17.33 -8.79
C GLY A 21 -14.76 -16.32 -8.55
N GLN A 22 -14.27 -15.78 -9.66
CA GLN A 22 -13.31 -14.69 -9.73
C GLN A 22 -13.76 -13.58 -8.77
N GLY A 23 -12.98 -13.38 -7.72
CA GLY A 23 -13.08 -12.16 -6.92
C GLY A 23 -12.74 -10.99 -7.83
N GLN A 24 -13.79 -10.27 -8.22
CA GLN A 24 -13.74 -9.02 -8.95
C GLN A 24 -12.82 -8.04 -8.21
N GLN A 25 -11.53 -7.99 -8.59
CA GLN A 25 -10.66 -6.86 -8.30
C GLN A 25 -11.02 -5.74 -9.28
N VAL A 26 -12.16 -5.09 -9.04
CA VAL A 26 -12.43 -3.77 -9.61
C VAL A 26 -12.22 -2.79 -8.47
N GLY A 27 -11.10 -2.08 -8.51
CA GLY A 27 -10.79 -1.07 -7.49
C GLY A 27 -9.43 -0.38 -7.62
N GLU A 28 -8.47 -0.95 -8.37
CA GLU A 28 -7.13 -0.34 -8.52
C GLU A 28 -6.72 -0.11 -9.98
N GLU A 29 -7.61 -0.35 -10.95
CA GLU A 29 -7.32 -0.21 -12.38
C GLU A 29 -7.51 1.23 -12.89
N GLU A 30 -8.42 2.02 -12.30
CA GLU A 30 -8.73 3.38 -12.77
C GLU A 30 -7.75 4.46 -12.29
N GLN A 31 -7.04 4.28 -11.18
CA GLN A 31 -6.42 5.44 -10.50
C GLN A 31 -5.30 6.11 -11.29
N GLY A 32 -4.55 5.33 -12.07
CA GLY A 32 -3.47 5.86 -12.93
C GLY A 32 -3.98 6.59 -14.16
N GLU A 33 -5.11 6.15 -14.72
CA GLU A 33 -5.78 6.75 -15.88
C GLU A 33 -6.56 8.01 -15.46
N VAL A 34 -7.31 7.92 -14.36
CA VAL A 34 -8.08 9.02 -13.77
C VAL A 34 -7.21 10.24 -13.47
N LEU A 35 -6.00 10.03 -12.92
CA LEU A 35 -5.09 11.15 -12.64
C LEU A 35 -4.64 11.87 -13.92
N LYS A 36 -4.37 11.13 -15.00
CA LYS A 36 -4.02 11.72 -16.30
C LYS A 36 -5.19 12.52 -16.88
N ASP A 37 -6.40 12.01 -16.76
CA ASP A 37 -7.62 12.67 -17.26
C ASP A 37 -7.96 13.94 -16.49
N ILE A 38 -7.78 13.95 -15.16
CA ILE A 38 -7.97 15.16 -14.33
C ILE A 38 -7.02 16.30 -14.77
N ALA A 39 -5.79 15.98 -15.20
CA ALA A 39 -4.84 16.98 -15.68
C ALA A 39 -5.27 17.66 -16.99
N ILE A 40 -6.00 16.92 -17.83
CA ILE A 40 -6.32 17.30 -19.22
C ILE A 40 -7.77 17.83 -19.33
N ALA A 41 -8.62 17.57 -18.34
CA ALA A 41 -10.01 18.01 -18.31
C ALA A 41 -10.16 19.53 -18.51
N LYS A 42 -10.89 19.93 -19.56
CA LYS A 42 -11.21 21.33 -19.88
C LYS A 42 -12.57 21.70 -19.29
N GLY A 43 -12.59 22.19 -18.05
CA GLY A 43 -13.76 22.82 -17.43
C GLY A 43 -13.76 24.34 -17.61
N SER A 44 -14.95 24.94 -17.68
CA SER A 44 -15.21 26.39 -17.89
C SER A 44 -14.49 27.34 -16.89
N GLY A 45 -13.92 26.81 -15.80
CA GLY A 45 -13.16 27.56 -14.78
C GLY A 45 -11.66 27.25 -14.68
N THR A 46 -11.06 26.46 -15.58
CA THR A 46 -9.65 26.03 -15.45
C THR A 46 -8.69 26.87 -16.29
N THR A 47 -7.79 27.62 -15.62
CA THR A 47 -6.75 28.40 -16.30
C THR A 47 -5.57 27.51 -16.73
N VAL A 48 -4.82 27.95 -17.75
CA VAL A 48 -3.60 27.24 -18.22
C VAL A 48 -2.62 27.01 -17.06
N ALA A 49 -2.47 27.98 -16.16
CA ALA A 49 -1.60 27.88 -15.00
C ALA A 49 -2.05 26.79 -14.00
N VAL A 50 -3.36 26.66 -13.75
CA VAL A 50 -3.90 25.62 -12.88
C VAL A 50 -3.66 24.23 -13.48
N ARG A 51 -3.87 24.06 -14.79
CA ARG A 51 -3.59 22.79 -15.48
C ARG A 51 -2.10 22.43 -15.45
N ALA A 52 -1.22 23.40 -15.68
CA ALA A 52 0.23 23.17 -15.59
C ALA A 52 0.66 22.72 -14.19
N LYS A 53 0.09 23.33 -13.14
CA LYS A 53 0.30 22.91 -11.75
C LYS A 53 -0.24 21.50 -11.49
N ALA A 54 -1.44 21.17 -11.98
CA ALA A 54 -2.03 19.85 -11.83
C ALA A 54 -1.18 18.76 -12.51
N VAL A 55 -0.74 19.00 -13.75
CA VAL A 55 0.17 18.10 -14.48
C VAL A 55 1.49 17.93 -13.71
N GLY A 56 2.04 19.01 -13.16
CA GLY A 56 3.23 18.95 -12.31
C GLY A 56 3.03 18.08 -11.06
N ALA A 57 1.91 18.26 -10.36
CA ALA A 57 1.55 17.45 -9.19
C ALA A 57 1.38 15.97 -9.55
N ILE A 58 0.72 15.66 -10.67
CA ILE A 58 0.56 14.28 -11.13
C ILE A 58 1.90 13.64 -11.46
N LYS A 59 2.83 14.37 -12.08
CA LYS A 59 4.20 13.86 -12.31
C LYS A 59 4.92 13.56 -10.99
N LEU A 60 4.76 14.39 -9.98
CA LEU A 60 5.33 14.14 -8.65
C LEU A 60 4.68 12.93 -7.96
N MET A 61 3.35 12.79 -8.06
CA MET A 61 2.61 11.67 -7.50
C MET A 61 2.91 10.35 -8.23
N MET A 62 3.24 10.41 -9.52
CA MET A 62 3.65 9.26 -10.35
C MET A 62 5.17 9.07 -10.37
N SER A 63 5.88 9.52 -9.33
CA SER A 63 7.31 9.25 -9.16
C SER A 63 7.52 8.00 -8.30
N PHE A 64 8.62 7.27 -8.54
CA PHE A 64 8.99 6.10 -7.74
C PHE A 64 9.04 6.44 -6.24
N ASP A 65 9.69 7.55 -5.87
CA ASP A 65 9.82 7.97 -4.47
C ASP A 65 8.45 8.17 -3.80
N PHE A 66 7.49 8.79 -4.50
CA PHE A 66 6.15 8.99 -3.96
C PHE A 66 5.41 7.65 -3.81
N ILE A 67 5.44 6.79 -4.82
CA ILE A 67 4.81 5.46 -4.76
C ILE A 67 5.41 4.60 -3.66
N PHE A 68 6.74 4.64 -3.50
CA PHE A 68 7.45 3.95 -2.45
C PHE A 68 6.99 4.42 -1.06
N ILE A 69 6.98 5.73 -0.81
CA ILE A 69 6.49 6.31 0.44
C ILE A 69 5.02 5.95 0.67
N MET A 70 4.18 6.01 -0.36
CA MET A 70 2.76 5.64 -0.27
C MET A 70 2.57 4.18 0.18
N HIS A 71 3.35 3.24 -0.36
CA HIS A 71 3.26 1.83 0.06
C HIS A 71 3.74 1.63 1.50
N VAL A 72 4.84 2.28 1.92
CA VAL A 72 5.30 2.26 3.31
C VAL A 72 4.23 2.80 4.25
N MET A 73 3.61 3.94 3.90
CA MET A 73 2.57 4.56 4.69
C MET A 73 1.31 3.69 4.77
N LYS A 74 0.93 3.01 3.69
CA LYS A 74 -0.21 2.08 3.67
C LYS A 74 -0.04 0.96 4.70
N GLU A 75 1.12 0.32 4.74
CA GLU A 75 1.41 -0.76 5.70
C GLU A 75 1.45 -0.25 7.15
N LEU A 76 2.11 0.89 7.38
CA LEU A 76 2.19 1.51 8.71
C LEU A 76 0.82 1.95 9.23
N MET A 77 0.00 2.58 8.37
CA MET A 77 -1.36 2.99 8.71
C MET A 77 -2.24 1.78 9.05
N GLY A 78 -2.08 0.65 8.38
CA GLY A 78 -2.81 -0.57 8.73
C GLY A 78 -2.51 -1.05 10.16
N VAL A 79 -1.24 -1.00 10.55
CA VAL A 79 -0.81 -1.39 11.91
C VAL A 79 -1.30 -0.40 12.97
N THR A 80 -1.18 0.91 12.70
CA THR A 80 -1.61 1.94 13.66
C THR A 80 -3.13 2.05 13.76
N ASP A 81 -3.88 1.83 12.68
CA ASP A 81 -5.35 1.76 12.69
C ASP A 81 -5.85 0.60 13.58
N LEU A 82 -5.20 -0.56 13.52
CA LEU A 82 -5.53 -1.68 14.42
C LEU A 82 -5.32 -1.29 15.89
N LEU A 83 -4.20 -0.64 16.22
CA LEU A 83 -3.95 -0.14 17.57
C LEU A 83 -5.00 0.89 17.98
N CYS A 84 -5.29 1.87 17.12
CA CYS A 84 -6.31 2.90 17.35
C CYS A 84 -7.67 2.28 17.68
N LYS A 85 -8.11 1.28 16.90
CA LYS A 85 -9.37 0.58 17.14
C LYS A 85 -9.40 -0.13 18.49
N LYS A 86 -8.30 -0.78 18.87
CA LYS A 86 -8.20 -1.45 20.18
C LYS A 86 -8.21 -0.47 21.35
N LEU A 87 -7.48 0.65 21.22
CA LEU A 87 -7.42 1.67 22.28
C LEU A 87 -8.72 2.48 22.40
N GLN A 88 -9.46 2.66 21.31
CA GLN A 88 -10.77 3.31 21.32
C GLN A 88 -11.88 2.42 21.92
N HIS A 89 -11.59 1.13 22.17
CA HIS A 89 -12.53 0.23 22.81
C HIS A 89 -12.78 0.66 24.27
N LYS A 90 -14.04 1.01 24.55
CA LYS A 90 -14.47 1.75 25.77
C LYS A 90 -14.21 1.03 27.11
N SER A 91 -13.79 -0.24 27.07
CA SER A 91 -13.56 -1.08 28.26
C SER A 91 -12.13 -1.64 28.35
N GLN A 92 -11.14 -1.02 27.71
CA GLN A 92 -9.75 -1.46 27.79
C GLN A 92 -9.14 -1.13 29.16
N ASP A 93 -8.66 -2.12 29.89
CA ASP A 93 -7.80 -1.86 31.06
C ASP A 93 -6.35 -1.55 30.65
N ILE A 94 -5.58 -1.02 31.61
CA ILE A 94 -4.20 -0.55 31.36
C ILE A 94 -3.25 -1.68 30.93
N VAL A 95 -3.44 -2.91 31.42
CA VAL A 95 -2.57 -4.05 31.07
C VAL A 95 -2.85 -4.47 29.63
N ASN A 96 -4.12 -4.60 29.27
CA ASN A 96 -4.56 -4.91 27.91
C ASN A 96 -4.11 -3.82 26.90
N ALA A 97 -4.13 -2.55 27.29
CA ALA A 97 -3.60 -1.46 26.46
C ALA A 97 -2.07 -1.56 26.26
N MET A 98 -1.32 -1.91 27.31
CA MET A 98 0.14 -2.10 27.20
C MET A 98 0.50 -3.29 26.30
N ASP A 99 -0.23 -4.39 26.39
CA ASP A 99 -0.03 -5.56 25.53
C ASP A 99 -0.29 -5.24 24.05
N ASP A 100 -1.28 -4.39 23.77
CA ASP A 100 -1.55 -3.90 22.42
C ASP A 100 -0.43 -3.02 21.88
N VAL A 101 0.14 -2.14 22.70
CA VAL A 101 1.31 -1.32 22.33
C VAL A 101 2.53 -2.21 22.06
N ALA A 102 2.79 -3.19 22.91
CA ALA A 102 3.89 -4.15 22.73
C ALA A 102 3.72 -4.98 21.45
N THR A 103 2.48 -5.42 21.17
CA THR A 103 2.13 -6.14 19.94
C THR A 103 2.34 -5.27 18.71
N THR A 104 1.88 -4.02 18.75
CA THR A 104 2.03 -3.05 17.65
C THR A 104 3.50 -2.77 17.37
N LYS A 105 4.31 -2.58 18.42
CA LYS A 105 5.77 -2.43 18.29
C LYS A 105 6.40 -3.63 17.58
N ARG A 106 6.01 -4.86 17.94
CA ARG A 106 6.50 -6.08 17.28
C ARG A 106 6.09 -6.16 15.82
N LEU A 107 4.87 -5.76 15.47
CA LEU A 107 4.40 -5.72 14.07
C LEU A 107 5.21 -4.72 13.24
N ILE A 108 5.44 -3.52 13.75
CA ILE A 108 6.28 -2.51 13.07
C ILE A 108 7.72 -3.01 12.92
N GLN A 109 8.27 -3.64 13.96
CA GLN A 109 9.61 -4.24 13.91
C GLN A 109 9.70 -5.32 12.81
N ASN A 110 8.69 -6.20 12.72
CA ASN A 110 8.62 -7.24 11.71
C ASN A 110 8.51 -6.65 10.29
N LEU A 111 7.72 -5.59 10.09
CA LEU A 111 7.69 -4.86 8.81
C LEU A 111 9.07 -4.28 8.46
N ARG A 112 9.78 -3.72 9.44
CA ARG A 112 11.11 -3.13 9.24
C ARG A 112 12.18 -4.16 8.92
N ASP A 113 12.12 -5.34 9.54
CA ASP A 113 13.20 -6.34 9.43
C ASP A 113 12.94 -7.36 8.31
N HIS A 114 11.66 -7.61 7.97
CA HIS A 114 11.26 -8.66 7.02
C HIS A 114 10.29 -8.18 5.93
N GLY A 115 9.85 -6.92 5.97
CA GLY A 115 8.87 -6.39 5.01
C GLY A 115 9.47 -5.85 3.71
N TRP A 116 10.79 -5.66 3.63
CA TRP A 116 11.46 -5.01 2.49
C TRP A 116 11.24 -5.73 1.16
N ASP A 117 11.48 -7.04 1.10
CA ASP A 117 11.37 -7.78 -0.17
C ASP A 117 9.96 -7.71 -0.75
N ARG A 118 8.94 -7.88 0.11
CA ARG A 118 7.54 -7.75 -0.28
C ARG A 118 7.22 -6.32 -0.73
N LEU A 119 7.64 -5.32 0.03
CA LEU A 119 7.42 -3.91 -0.29
C LEU A 119 8.03 -3.55 -1.66
N ILE A 120 9.28 -3.93 -1.89
CA ILE A 120 9.97 -3.65 -3.16
C ILE A 120 9.29 -4.37 -4.31
N ASN A 121 8.85 -5.61 -4.12
CA ASN A 121 8.08 -6.33 -5.12
C ASN A 121 6.76 -5.62 -5.46
N ASP A 122 5.98 -5.23 -4.45
CA ASP A 122 4.68 -4.59 -4.64
C ASP A 122 4.84 -3.22 -5.35
N VAL A 123 5.84 -2.42 -4.95
CA VAL A 123 6.19 -1.16 -5.61
C VAL A 123 6.66 -1.39 -7.04
N THR A 124 7.48 -2.42 -7.29
CA THR A 124 7.99 -2.75 -8.64
C THR A 124 6.85 -3.15 -9.57
N VAL A 125 5.93 -3.99 -9.10
CA VAL A 125 4.74 -4.40 -9.85
C VAL A 125 3.88 -3.17 -10.19
N PHE A 126 3.65 -2.30 -9.21
CA PHE A 126 2.90 -1.05 -9.42
C PHE A 126 3.59 -0.15 -10.46
N CYS A 127 4.89 0.09 -10.30
CA CYS A 127 5.65 0.95 -11.21
C CYS A 127 5.66 0.40 -12.64
N ASN A 128 5.87 -0.90 -12.82
CA ASN A 128 5.82 -1.54 -14.14
C ASN A 128 4.43 -1.41 -14.78
N LYS A 129 3.36 -1.60 -14.00
CA LYS A 129 1.97 -1.46 -14.48
C LYS A 129 1.67 -0.04 -14.98
N HIS A 130 2.25 0.97 -14.34
CA HIS A 130 1.98 2.39 -14.63
C HIS A 130 3.10 3.08 -15.43
N GLU A 131 4.05 2.32 -15.98
CA GLU A 131 5.19 2.82 -16.76
C GLU A 131 6.03 3.86 -15.99
N ILE A 132 6.10 3.71 -14.66
CA ILE A 132 6.90 4.56 -13.78
C ILE A 132 8.35 4.05 -13.82
N ILE A 133 9.28 4.96 -14.07
CA ILE A 133 10.71 4.65 -14.11
C ILE A 133 11.17 4.21 -12.72
N ILE A 134 11.67 2.98 -12.62
CA ILE A 134 12.29 2.44 -11.41
C ILE A 134 13.77 2.83 -11.42
N PRO A 135 14.28 3.55 -10.39
CA PRO A 135 15.68 3.91 -10.32
C PRO A 135 16.56 2.68 -10.09
N ASN A 136 17.82 2.76 -10.50
CA ASN A 136 18.80 1.73 -10.18
C ASN A 136 19.09 1.76 -8.67
N MET A 137 18.54 0.79 -7.92
CA MET A 137 18.69 0.71 -6.46
C MET A 137 20.08 0.24 -6.00
N THR A 138 20.96 -0.15 -6.94
CA THR A 138 22.36 -0.52 -6.64
C THR A 138 23.31 0.66 -6.67
N GLU A 139 22.88 1.80 -7.21
CA GLU A 139 23.67 3.02 -7.25
C GLU A 139 23.58 3.76 -5.90
N VAL A 140 24.66 4.46 -5.52
CA VAL A 140 24.70 5.22 -4.28
C VAL A 140 23.67 6.34 -4.36
N TYR A 141 22.71 6.33 -3.43
CA TYR A 141 21.71 7.39 -3.31
C TYR A 141 22.40 8.71 -2.95
N ALA A 142 22.59 9.58 -3.94
CA ALA A 142 23.11 10.93 -3.76
C ALA A 142 22.01 11.86 -3.23
N ASP A 143 21.72 11.69 -1.94
CA ASP A 143 21.24 12.70 -0.98
C ASP A 143 20.38 13.87 -1.54
N TYR A 144 19.09 13.62 -1.79
CA TYR A 144 18.10 14.69 -1.98
C TYR A 144 17.90 15.52 -0.69
N ILE A 145 18.10 14.91 0.48
CA ILE A 145 17.90 15.53 1.81
C ILE A 145 18.95 16.61 2.08
N ARG A 146 20.23 16.35 1.76
CA ARG A 146 21.33 17.32 1.97
C ARG A 146 21.22 18.58 1.10
N SER A 147 20.52 18.52 -0.04
CA SER A 147 20.35 19.68 -0.92
C SER A 147 19.53 20.81 -0.29
N ARG A 148 18.64 20.52 0.67
CA ARG A 148 17.81 21.55 1.35
C ARG A 148 18.48 22.16 2.59
N ALA A 149 19.48 21.50 3.17
CA ALA A 149 20.20 22.01 4.33
C ALA A 149 21.22 23.12 3.99
N GLY A 150 21.55 23.31 2.71
CA GLY A 150 22.55 24.29 2.27
C GLY A 150 22.05 25.73 2.09
N ASN A 151 20.75 25.99 2.23
CA ASN A 151 20.16 27.29 1.88
C ASN A 151 19.72 28.13 3.09
N GLU A 152 20.07 27.74 4.32
CA GLU A 152 19.90 28.59 5.49
C GLU A 152 21.11 29.53 5.60
N ILE A 153 21.08 30.60 4.81
CA ILE A 153 22.00 31.73 4.97
C ILE A 153 21.65 32.39 6.31
N THR A 154 22.49 32.19 7.32
CA THR A 154 22.51 33.02 8.52
C THR A 154 22.90 34.44 8.10
N ILE A 155 21.90 35.31 7.94
CA ILE A 155 22.14 36.76 7.87
C ILE A 155 22.45 37.20 9.30
N GLU A 156 23.74 37.22 9.64
CA GLU A 156 24.20 37.92 10.84
C GLU A 156 23.93 39.41 10.66
N HIS A 157 23.14 39.98 11.57
CA HIS A 157 22.96 41.42 11.71
C HIS A 157 24.20 42.00 12.41
N HIS A 158 24.94 42.84 11.70
CA HIS A 158 25.85 43.82 12.30
C HIS A 158 25.25 45.23 12.19
#